data_AF-A0A060HQK4-F1
#
_entry.id   AF-A0A060HQK4-F1
#
_cell.length_a   1.000
_cell.length_b   1.000
_cell.length_c   1.000
_cell.angle_alpha   90.00
_cell.angle_beta   90.00
_cell.angle_gamma   90.00
#
_symmetry.space_group_name_H-M   'P 1'
#
loop_
_entity.id
_entity.type
_entity.pdbx_description
1 polymer ?
#
loop_
_entity_poly.entity_id
_entity_poly.type
_entity_poly.pdbx_seq_one_letter_code
_entity_poly.pdbx_strand_id
1 'polypeptide(L)'
;MSPEHVSESIRQEILNFDKQLFTYGFEAKVTKRLFEELLVTEIHASEHNAMEKWLQEKVGQFYPNLSKGSIAKIVSNIYMILPEDPEIWGSVEGNYDHLSLEDSKRIVEGKRSEVDAVRKELEVFRQAVKELAHWKSDRLSESPWISKIPVKKWVTKQCLERIPKKLVDEQEIRENLRKLDLPEAEVLADKRFGKTTYSIPENAEEAAEIRNRFDNVELQRRYRRLLQPIARDVNKDFSVEIEVKDRMPSLARVWYHYRHFDSELPPQVTSTLEWISPSCLLHPQDHHRIESLRALLEIDLCPLF
;
A
#
# COMPACT_ATOMS: atom_id res chain seq x y z
N MET A 1 16.50 -26.01 -31.53
CA MET A 1 16.75 -26.56 -30.18
C MET A 1 16.14 -27.95 -30.13
N SER A 2 16.85 -28.97 -29.65
CA SER A 2 16.27 -30.32 -29.54
C SER A 2 15.30 -30.40 -28.35
N PRO A 3 14.26 -31.25 -28.40
CA PRO A 3 13.28 -31.42 -27.31
C PRO A 3 13.91 -31.72 -25.93
N GLU A 4 15.04 -32.43 -25.91
CA GLU A 4 15.79 -32.76 -24.68
C GLU A 4 16.34 -31.52 -23.97
N HIS A 5 16.81 -30.51 -24.71
CA HIS A 5 17.33 -29.26 -24.12
C HIS A 5 16.22 -28.40 -23.50
N VAL A 6 15.00 -28.46 -24.06
CA VAL A 6 13.83 -27.76 -23.50
C VAL A 6 13.37 -28.43 -22.20
N SER A 7 13.42 -29.77 -22.15
CA SER A 7 13.11 -30.54 -20.95
C SER A 7 14.09 -30.27 -19.80
N GLU A 8 15.39 -30.18 -20.08
CA GLU A 8 16.39 -29.90 -19.05
C GLU A 8 16.27 -28.48 -18.47
N SER A 9 16.05 -27.48 -19.33
CA SER A 9 15.86 -26.09 -18.89
C SER A 9 14.68 -25.93 -17.94
N ILE A 10 13.56 -26.61 -18.21
CA ILE A 10 12.37 -26.54 -17.37
C ILE A 10 12.61 -27.25 -16.03
N ARG A 11 13.32 -28.39 -16.02
CA ARG A 11 13.69 -29.07 -14.77
C ARG A 11 14.54 -28.19 -13.86
N GLN A 12 15.54 -27.50 -14.42
CA GLN A 12 16.36 -26.56 -13.66
C GLN A 12 15.54 -25.39 -13.12
N GLU A 13 14.56 -24.90 -13.88
CA GLU A 13 13.63 -23.86 -13.41
C GLU A 13 12.79 -24.35 -12.22
N ILE A 14 12.24 -25.56 -12.28
CA ILE A 14 11.48 -26.17 -11.17
C ILE A 14 12.36 -26.30 -9.91
N LEU A 15 13.57 -26.85 -10.05
CA LEU A 15 14.51 -27.00 -8.94
C LEU A 15 14.90 -25.65 -8.33
N ASN A 16 15.05 -24.62 -9.17
CA ASN A 16 15.32 -23.26 -8.69
C ASN A 16 14.14 -22.70 -7.87
N PHE A 17 12.91 -22.92 -8.31
CA PHE A 17 11.75 -22.50 -7.52
C PHE A 17 11.64 -23.26 -6.20
N ASP A 18 11.90 -24.57 -6.15
CA ASP A 18 11.89 -25.31 -4.88
C ASP A 18 12.88 -24.74 -3.87
N LYS A 19 14.07 -24.44 -4.37
CA LYS A 19 15.14 -23.81 -3.62
C LYS A 19 14.73 -22.43 -3.07
N GLN A 20 14.06 -21.62 -3.89
CA GLN A 20 13.51 -20.32 -3.49
C GLN A 20 12.40 -20.48 -2.45
N LEU A 21 11.46 -21.41 -2.65
CA LEU A 21 10.38 -21.70 -1.68
C LEU A 21 10.95 -22.12 -0.33
N PHE A 22 11.95 -23.01 -0.33
CA PHE A 22 12.62 -23.42 0.89
C PHE A 22 13.28 -22.22 1.59
N THR A 23 14.07 -21.43 0.85
CA THR A 23 14.82 -20.29 1.40
C THR A 23 13.88 -19.22 1.94
N TYR A 24 12.93 -18.75 1.12
CA TYR A 24 12.00 -17.68 1.51
C TYR A 24 11.07 -18.15 2.63
N GLY A 25 10.59 -19.38 2.57
CA GLY A 25 9.72 -19.95 3.61
C GLY A 25 10.46 -20.15 4.93
N PHE A 26 11.74 -20.54 4.89
CA PHE A 26 12.56 -20.60 6.10
C PHE A 26 12.79 -19.22 6.69
N GLU A 27 13.16 -18.24 5.86
CA GLU A 27 13.38 -16.87 6.34
C GLU A 27 12.09 -16.27 6.92
N ALA A 28 10.94 -16.48 6.28
CA ALA A 28 9.66 -15.99 6.79
C ALA A 28 9.36 -16.56 8.19
N LYS A 29 9.66 -17.84 8.43
CA LYS A 29 9.55 -18.47 9.76
C LYS A 29 10.50 -17.83 10.78
N VAL A 30 11.76 -17.58 10.39
CA VAL A 30 12.74 -16.91 11.26
C VAL A 30 12.26 -15.50 11.61
N THR A 31 11.87 -14.71 10.61
CA THR A 31 11.42 -13.32 10.77
C THR A 31 10.16 -13.22 11.61
N LYS A 32 9.17 -14.11 11.40
CA LYS A 32 7.98 -14.18 12.27
C LYS A 32 8.35 -14.46 13.72
N ARG A 33 9.24 -15.42 13.97
CA ARG A 33 9.68 -15.74 15.34
C ARG A 33 10.45 -14.59 15.99
N LEU A 34 11.29 -13.89 15.21
CA LEU A 34 11.94 -12.67 15.67
C LEU A 34 10.92 -11.60 16.05
N PHE A 35 9.88 -11.40 15.23
CA PHE A 35 8.82 -10.44 15.52
C PHE A 35 8.12 -10.74 16.85
N GLU A 36 7.73 -12.00 17.07
CA GLU A 36 7.08 -12.45 18.31
C GLU A 36 7.97 -12.23 19.55
N GLU A 37 9.25 -12.60 19.47
CA GLU A 37 10.21 -12.40 20.55
C GLU A 37 10.47 -10.92 20.82
N LEU A 38 10.66 -10.14 19.76
CA LEU A 38 10.95 -8.71 19.83
C LEU A 38 9.78 -7.96 20.45
N LEU A 39 8.54 -8.38 20.18
CA LEU A 39 7.35 -7.74 20.73
C LEU A 39 7.34 -7.76 22.26
N VAL A 40 7.71 -8.90 22.86
CA VAL A 40 7.68 -9.11 24.32
C VAL A 40 8.98 -8.76 25.04
N THR A 41 10.11 -8.67 24.32
CA THR A 41 11.42 -8.39 24.94
C THR A 41 11.64 -6.90 25.15
N GLU A 42 11.98 -6.47 26.35
CA GLU A 42 12.50 -5.12 26.59
C GLU A 42 13.96 -5.04 26.12
N ILE A 43 14.25 -4.11 25.21
CA ILE A 43 15.59 -3.90 24.68
C ILE A 43 16.02 -2.48 25.02
N HIS A 44 17.04 -2.36 25.84
CA HIS A 44 17.72 -1.09 26.13
C HIS A 44 18.92 -0.96 25.19
N ALA A 45 18.66 -0.67 23.91
CA ALA A 45 19.73 -0.46 22.94
C ALA A 45 20.25 0.98 23.07
N SER A 46 21.47 1.14 23.61
CA SER A 46 22.17 2.44 23.65
C SER A 46 23.06 2.69 22.43
N GLU A 47 23.20 1.72 21.52
CA GLU A 47 24.12 1.76 20.39
C GLU A 47 23.44 1.36 19.07
N HIS A 48 23.86 1.99 17.96
CA HIS A 48 23.27 1.82 16.63
C HIS A 48 23.32 0.36 16.12
N ASN A 49 24.28 -0.45 16.58
CA ASN A 49 24.45 -1.85 16.19
C ASN A 49 23.91 -2.87 17.22
N ALA A 50 23.42 -2.41 18.37
CA ALA A 50 22.96 -3.30 19.43
C ALA A 50 21.74 -4.14 18.98
N MET A 51 20.84 -3.55 18.19
CA MET A 51 19.65 -4.23 17.69
C MET A 51 20.00 -5.31 16.66
N GLU A 52 20.89 -5.02 15.72
CA GLU A 52 21.33 -6.01 14.73
C GLU A 52 22.00 -7.21 15.41
N LYS A 53 22.90 -6.93 16.36
CA LYS A 53 23.57 -7.97 17.14
C LYS A 53 22.57 -8.80 17.94
N TRP A 54 21.59 -8.16 18.58
CA TRP A 54 20.52 -8.85 19.30
C TRP A 54 19.71 -9.77 18.38
N LEU A 55 19.34 -9.30 17.18
CA LEU A 55 18.64 -10.11 16.19
C LEU A 55 19.49 -11.32 15.78
N GLN A 56 20.78 -11.13 15.50
CA GLN A 56 21.69 -12.23 15.14
C GLN A 56 21.82 -13.26 16.28
N GLU A 57 21.96 -12.81 17.52
CA GLU A 57 22.01 -13.67 18.70
C GLU A 57 20.72 -14.48 18.86
N LYS A 58 19.55 -13.86 18.68
CA LYS A 58 18.26 -14.55 18.76
C LYS A 58 18.06 -15.57 17.65
N VAL A 59 18.42 -15.25 16.41
CA VAL A 59 18.38 -16.23 15.31
C VAL A 59 19.30 -17.42 15.63
N GLY A 60 20.52 -17.18 16.14
CA GLY A 60 21.43 -18.24 16.55
C GLY A 60 20.89 -19.12 17.68
N GLN A 61 20.14 -18.54 18.64
CA GLN A 61 19.46 -19.31 19.69
C GLN A 61 18.31 -20.14 19.14
N PHE A 62 17.52 -19.60 18.21
CA PHE A 62 16.40 -20.30 17.61
C PHE A 62 16.84 -21.43 16.67
N TYR A 63 17.98 -21.25 15.99
CA TYR A 63 18.50 -22.14 14.96
C TYR A 63 20.02 -22.34 15.13
N PRO A 64 20.46 -23.14 16.12
CA PRO A 64 21.88 -23.28 16.49
C PRO A 64 22.74 -23.94 15.40
N ASN A 65 22.12 -24.60 14.42
CA ASN A 65 22.81 -25.25 13.31
C ASN A 65 23.10 -24.29 12.14
N LEU A 66 22.58 -23.06 12.16
CA LEU A 66 22.89 -22.09 11.11
C LEU A 66 24.32 -21.58 11.25
N SER A 67 24.98 -21.40 10.11
CA SER A 67 26.28 -20.74 10.08
C SER A 67 26.15 -19.26 10.47
N LYS A 68 27.21 -18.69 11.04
CA LYS A 68 27.25 -17.25 11.35
C LYS A 68 26.98 -16.38 10.11
N GLY A 69 27.45 -16.80 8.94
CA GLY A 69 27.23 -16.10 7.67
C GLY A 69 25.75 -16.09 7.27
N SER A 70 25.06 -17.23 7.39
CA SER A 70 23.63 -17.34 7.10
C SER A 70 22.78 -16.49 8.06
N ILE A 71 23.15 -16.49 9.35
CA ILE A 71 22.49 -15.65 10.38
C ILE A 71 22.65 -14.17 10.02
N ALA A 72 23.87 -13.72 9.75
CA ALA A 72 24.15 -12.33 9.41
C ALA A 72 23.40 -11.90 8.14
N LYS A 73 23.31 -12.77 7.12
CA LYS A 73 22.57 -12.47 5.89
C LYS A 73 21.06 -12.34 6.13
N ILE A 74 20.45 -13.27 6.89
CA ILE A 74 19.01 -13.18 7.24
C ILE A 74 18.71 -11.86 7.95
N VAL A 75 19.54 -11.48 8.94
CA VAL A 75 19.35 -10.22 9.66
C VAL A 75 19.58 -9.01 8.76
N SER A 76 20.61 -9.04 7.90
CA SER A 76 20.87 -7.98 6.92
C SER A 76 19.69 -7.77 5.98
N ASN A 77 19.09 -8.86 5.49
CA ASN A 77 17.93 -8.81 4.58
C ASN A 77 16.71 -8.12 5.20
N ILE A 78 16.54 -8.14 6.53
CA ILE A 78 15.45 -7.40 7.22
C ILE A 78 15.57 -5.89 6.98
N TYR A 79 16.79 -5.36 6.87
CA TYR A 79 17.02 -3.92 6.76
C TYR A 79 17.05 -3.41 5.30
N MET A 80 17.20 -4.30 4.32
CA MET A 80 17.26 -3.94 2.90
C MET A 80 15.89 -3.48 2.35
N ILE A 81 15.90 -2.43 1.52
CA ILE A 81 14.69 -1.88 0.86
C ILE A 81 14.20 -2.79 -0.28
N LEU A 82 15.11 -3.56 -0.84
CA LEU A 82 14.91 -4.65 -1.78
C LEU A 82 15.98 -5.68 -1.42
N PRO A 83 15.67 -6.68 -0.61
CA PRO A 83 16.67 -7.70 -0.28
C PRO A 83 17.18 -8.28 -1.60
N GLU A 84 18.51 -8.41 -1.72
CA GLU A 84 19.09 -9.30 -2.72
C GLU A 84 18.35 -10.63 -2.61
N ASP A 85 18.02 -11.26 -3.73
CA ASP A 85 17.42 -12.60 -3.72
C ASP A 85 18.18 -13.42 -2.68
N PRO A 86 17.53 -13.86 -1.58
CA PRO A 86 18.26 -14.47 -0.49
C PRO A 86 19.01 -15.64 -1.07
N GLU A 87 20.31 -15.65 -0.80
CA GLU A 87 21.22 -16.64 -1.35
C GLU A 87 20.60 -18.01 -1.08
N ILE A 88 20.45 -18.78 -2.15
CA ILE A 88 19.69 -20.01 -2.08
C ILE A 88 20.52 -21.01 -1.27
N TRP A 89 20.09 -21.28 -0.04
CA TRP A 89 20.77 -22.20 0.85
C TRP A 89 20.04 -23.53 0.89
N GLY A 90 20.75 -24.62 0.60
CA GLY A 90 20.24 -25.97 0.71
C GLY A 90 20.19 -26.71 -0.63
N SER A 91 20.33 -28.04 -0.54
CA SER A 91 20.07 -28.95 -1.64
C SER A 91 18.61 -29.38 -1.57
N VAL A 92 17.80 -28.92 -2.54
CA VAL A 92 16.51 -29.58 -2.81
C VAL A 92 16.79 -30.68 -3.82
N GLU A 93 16.57 -31.92 -3.40
CA GLU A 93 16.55 -33.07 -4.30
C GLU A 93 15.12 -33.23 -4.84
N GLY A 94 14.95 -33.01 -6.14
CA GLY A 94 13.70 -33.24 -6.84
C GLY A 94 13.94 -34.18 -8.02
N ASN A 95 13.20 -35.30 -8.07
CA ASN A 95 13.20 -36.17 -9.24
C ASN A 95 12.04 -35.78 -10.15
N TYR A 96 12.36 -35.07 -11.24
CA TYR A 96 11.39 -34.58 -12.22
C TYR A 96 11.51 -35.28 -13.58
N ASP A 97 12.29 -36.37 -13.66
CA ASP A 97 12.67 -37.01 -14.92
C ASP A 97 11.53 -37.78 -15.61
N HIS A 98 10.45 -38.03 -14.87
CA HIS A 98 9.30 -38.79 -15.32
C HIS A 98 8.13 -37.92 -15.80
N LEU A 99 8.26 -36.59 -15.73
CA LEU A 99 7.17 -35.67 -16.05
C LEU A 99 7.07 -35.41 -17.56
N SER A 100 5.83 -35.29 -18.05
CA SER A 100 5.59 -34.78 -19.41
C SER A 100 5.91 -33.29 -19.51
N LEU A 101 6.21 -32.79 -20.71
CA LEU A 101 6.49 -31.37 -20.94
C LEU A 101 5.34 -30.46 -20.51
N GLU A 102 4.09 -30.89 -20.71
CA GLU A 102 2.89 -30.13 -20.30
C GLU A 102 2.77 -30.07 -18.77
N ASP A 103 3.01 -31.20 -18.09
CA ASP A 103 2.99 -31.25 -16.63
C ASP A 103 4.12 -30.39 -16.03
N SER A 104 5.32 -30.45 -16.60
CA SER A 104 6.45 -29.63 -16.14
C SER A 104 6.16 -28.13 -16.28
N LYS A 105 5.53 -27.69 -17.37
CA LYS A 105 5.11 -26.27 -17.54
C LYS A 105 4.07 -25.87 -16.50
N ARG A 106 3.08 -26.72 -16.25
CA ARG A 106 2.05 -26.47 -15.22
C ARG A 106 2.66 -26.35 -13.82
N ILE A 107 3.65 -27.19 -13.50
CA ILE A 107 4.38 -27.12 -12.24
C ILE A 107 5.19 -25.82 -12.13
N VAL A 108 5.86 -25.41 -13.21
CA VAL A 108 6.58 -24.12 -13.25
C VAL A 108 5.65 -22.95 -12.94
N GLU A 109 4.48 -22.90 -13.57
CA GLU A 109 3.50 -21.83 -13.32
C GLU A 109 3.01 -21.84 -11.87
N GLY A 110 2.65 -23.03 -11.34
CA GLY A 110 2.24 -23.17 -9.94
C GLY A 110 3.32 -22.72 -8.95
N LYS A 111 4.55 -23.21 -9.13
CA LYS A 111 5.68 -22.84 -8.28
C LYS A 111 6.02 -21.36 -8.37
N ARG A 112 5.93 -20.75 -9.56
CA ARG A 112 6.14 -19.31 -9.73
C ARG A 112 5.15 -18.49 -8.90
N SER A 113 3.87 -18.88 -8.90
CA SER A 113 2.85 -18.25 -8.06
C SER A 113 3.12 -18.46 -6.57
N GLU A 114 3.52 -19.66 -6.16
CA GLU A 114 3.88 -19.94 -4.76
C GLU A 114 5.08 -19.12 -4.30
N VAL A 115 6.13 -19.03 -5.13
CA VAL A 115 7.33 -18.23 -4.83
C VAL A 115 6.98 -16.75 -4.68
N ASP A 116 6.15 -16.22 -5.58
CA ASP A 116 5.70 -14.83 -5.48
C ASP A 116 4.93 -14.58 -4.17
N ALA A 117 4.01 -15.48 -3.80
CA ALA A 117 3.24 -15.38 -2.57
C ALA A 117 4.13 -15.41 -1.31
N VAL A 118 5.08 -16.35 -1.22
CA VAL A 118 5.99 -16.45 -0.07
C VAL A 118 6.95 -15.25 -0.03
N ARG A 119 7.40 -14.75 -1.18
CA ARG A 119 8.23 -13.55 -1.26
C ARG A 119 7.51 -12.31 -0.73
N LYS A 120 6.24 -12.12 -1.11
CA LYS A 120 5.39 -11.02 -0.64
C LYS A 120 5.13 -11.12 0.87
N GLU A 121 4.88 -12.33 1.39
CA GLU A 121 4.76 -12.57 2.83
C GLU A 121 6.04 -12.17 3.58
N LEU A 122 7.18 -12.66 3.10
CA LEU A 122 8.48 -12.38 3.69
C LEU A 122 8.79 -10.88 3.72
N GLU A 123 8.46 -10.15 2.66
CA GLU A 123 8.62 -8.70 2.59
C GLU A 123 7.83 -7.98 3.70
N VAL A 124 6.57 -8.37 3.92
CA VAL A 124 5.74 -7.81 4.99
C VAL A 124 6.32 -8.13 6.36
N PHE A 125 6.81 -9.36 6.57
CA PHE A 125 7.37 -9.77 7.85
C PHE A 125 8.69 -9.04 8.16
N ARG A 126 9.58 -8.91 7.18
CA ARG A 126 10.83 -8.16 7.33
C ARG A 126 10.55 -6.72 7.69
N GLN A 127 9.62 -6.07 6.98
CA GLN A 127 9.22 -4.71 7.29
C GLN A 127 8.62 -4.60 8.70
N ALA A 128 7.78 -5.54 9.13
CA ALA A 128 7.22 -5.53 10.49
C ALA A 128 8.30 -5.64 11.58
N VAL A 129 9.29 -6.53 11.41
CA VAL A 129 10.43 -6.63 12.34
C VAL A 129 11.27 -5.37 12.33
N LYS A 130 11.61 -4.83 11.15
CA LYS A 130 12.39 -3.60 11.00
C LYS A 130 11.75 -2.43 11.73
N GLU A 131 10.45 -2.24 11.55
CA GLU A 131 9.73 -1.14 12.19
C GLU A 131 9.62 -1.36 13.69
N LEU A 132 9.32 -2.57 14.16
CA LEU A 132 9.31 -2.88 15.59
C LEU A 132 10.70 -2.67 16.24
N ALA A 133 11.76 -3.01 15.52
CA ALA A 133 13.14 -2.78 15.93
C ALA A 133 13.43 -1.28 16.06
N HIS A 134 13.06 -0.46 15.07
CA HIS A 134 13.18 1.00 15.15
C HIS A 134 12.38 1.58 16.32
N TRP A 135 11.15 1.10 16.55
CA TRP A 135 10.35 1.54 17.69
C TRP A 135 11.08 1.38 19.01
N LYS A 136 11.79 0.25 19.20
CA LYS A 136 12.54 -0.05 20.42
C LYS A 136 13.89 0.65 20.47
N SER A 137 14.65 0.70 19.38
CA SER A 137 15.97 1.33 19.34
C SER A 137 15.90 2.85 19.50
N ASP A 138 14.94 3.48 18.83
CA ASP A 138 14.84 4.94 18.79
C ASP A 138 14.05 5.47 19.99
N ARG A 139 13.68 4.57 20.91
CA ARG A 139 12.90 4.84 22.12
C ARG A 139 11.66 5.66 21.78
N LEU A 140 10.99 5.31 20.67
CA LEU A 140 9.82 6.07 20.20
C LEU A 140 8.71 6.10 21.25
N SER A 141 8.62 5.08 22.11
CA SER A 141 7.73 5.07 23.27
C SER A 141 7.97 6.19 24.27
N GLU A 142 9.11 6.88 24.24
CA GLU A 142 9.44 8.02 25.10
C GLU A 142 9.02 9.35 24.49
N SER A 143 8.69 9.37 23.19
CA SER A 143 8.12 10.55 22.55
C SER A 143 6.69 10.79 23.06
N PRO A 144 6.33 12.01 23.50
CA PRO A 144 5.02 12.31 24.09
C PRO A 144 3.82 12.02 23.19
N TRP A 145 4.00 12.12 21.87
CA TRP A 145 2.93 11.86 20.91
C TRP A 145 2.87 10.39 20.46
N ILE A 146 4.00 9.69 20.47
CA ILE A 146 4.07 8.29 20.02
C ILE A 146 3.74 7.32 21.15
N SER A 147 4.08 7.67 22.40
CA SER A 147 3.82 6.85 23.60
C SER A 147 2.35 6.46 23.79
N LYS A 148 1.43 7.26 23.25
CA LYS A 148 -0.02 7.02 23.30
C LYS A 148 -0.50 6.01 22.26
N ILE A 149 0.34 5.69 21.27
CA ILE A 149 -0.02 4.79 20.17
C ILE A 149 0.40 3.37 20.56
N PRO A 150 -0.52 2.39 20.57
CA PRO A 150 -0.14 1.00 20.79
C PRO A 150 0.85 0.53 19.72
N VAL A 151 1.96 -0.10 20.14
CA VAL A 151 3.06 -0.50 19.24
C VAL A 151 2.58 -1.31 18.04
N LYS A 152 1.65 -2.25 18.24
CA LYS A 152 1.08 -3.06 17.16
C LYS A 152 0.38 -2.20 16.10
N LYS A 153 -0.39 -1.18 16.49
CA LYS A 153 -1.05 -0.26 15.55
C LYS A 153 -0.03 0.58 14.79
N TRP A 154 1.03 1.04 15.47
CA TRP A 154 2.10 1.78 14.83
C TRP A 154 2.84 0.93 13.78
N VAL A 155 3.21 -0.32 14.12
CA VAL A 155 3.90 -1.24 13.19
C VAL A 155 3.02 -1.49 11.96
N THR A 156 1.73 -1.76 12.20
CA THR A 156 0.73 -1.95 11.14
C THR A 156 0.69 -0.75 10.19
N LYS A 157 0.60 0.47 10.74
CA LYS A 157 0.62 1.72 9.96
C LYS A 157 1.90 1.86 9.16
N GLN A 158 3.07 1.65 9.77
CA GLN A 158 4.34 1.78 9.06
C GLN A 158 4.50 0.76 7.94
N CYS A 159 4.05 -0.48 8.11
CA CYS A 159 4.06 -1.48 7.04
C CYS A 159 3.18 -1.03 5.85
N LEU A 160 1.98 -0.50 6.15
CA LEU A 160 1.08 0.02 5.12
C LEU A 160 1.67 1.25 4.39
N GLU A 161 2.44 2.09 5.06
CA GLU A 161 3.08 3.28 4.47
C GLU A 161 4.34 2.96 3.67
N ARG A 162 5.20 2.07 4.19
CA ARG A 162 6.57 1.90 3.69
C ARG A 162 6.72 0.82 2.64
N ILE A 163 5.86 -0.20 2.61
CA ILE A 163 5.94 -1.26 1.60
C ILE A 163 5.48 -0.70 0.25
N PRO A 164 6.34 -0.71 -0.78
CA PRO A 164 5.96 -0.24 -2.11
C PRO A 164 4.81 -1.07 -2.70
N LYS A 165 3.72 -0.40 -3.10
CA LYS A 165 2.52 -1.08 -3.64
C LYS A 165 2.71 -1.77 -4.99
N LYS A 166 3.86 -1.55 -5.63
CA LYS A 166 4.29 -2.30 -6.83
C LYS A 166 4.85 -3.69 -6.51
N LEU A 167 5.23 -3.94 -5.25
CA LEU A 167 5.78 -5.22 -4.79
C LEU A 167 4.69 -6.08 -4.14
N VAL A 168 3.92 -5.47 -3.24
CA VAL A 168 2.83 -6.11 -2.50
C VAL A 168 1.67 -5.14 -2.45
N ASP A 169 0.48 -5.56 -2.90
CA ASP A 169 -0.67 -4.66 -2.87
C ASP A 169 -1.19 -4.44 -1.44
N GLU A 170 -2.10 -3.48 -1.26
CA GLU A 170 -2.61 -3.13 0.07
C GLU A 170 -3.35 -4.29 0.76
N GLN A 171 -4.10 -5.09 -0.01
CA GLN A 171 -4.88 -6.19 0.54
C GLN A 171 -3.95 -7.33 0.98
N GLU A 172 -2.98 -7.69 0.14
CA GLU A 172 -1.94 -8.67 0.44
C GLU A 172 -1.13 -8.27 1.68
N ILE A 173 -0.79 -6.97 1.83
CA ILE A 173 -0.12 -6.48 3.05
C ILE A 173 -1.01 -6.74 4.27
N ARG A 174 -2.28 -6.37 4.23
CA ARG A 174 -3.22 -6.56 5.35
C ARG A 174 -3.36 -8.04 5.70
N GLU A 175 -3.50 -8.91 4.71
CA GLU A 175 -3.58 -10.37 4.90
C GLU A 175 -2.33 -10.93 5.58
N ASN A 176 -1.14 -10.50 5.16
CA ASN A 176 0.10 -10.94 5.79
C ASN A 176 0.29 -10.34 7.20
N LEU A 177 -0.15 -9.10 7.45
CA LEU A 177 -0.12 -8.53 8.80
C LEU A 177 -1.00 -9.32 9.80
N ARG A 178 -2.15 -9.87 9.35
CA ARG A 178 -2.96 -10.77 10.20
C ARG A 178 -2.20 -12.01 10.66
N LYS A 179 -1.30 -12.54 9.83
CA LYS A 179 -0.46 -13.70 10.19
C LYS A 179 0.52 -13.40 11.32
N LEU A 180 0.73 -12.12 11.64
CA LEU A 180 1.53 -11.61 12.75
C LEU A 180 0.68 -11.08 13.94
N ASP A 181 -0.64 -11.34 13.94
CA ASP A 181 -1.59 -10.84 14.94
C ASP A 181 -1.53 -9.30 15.11
N LEU A 182 -1.36 -8.60 13.99
CA LEU A 182 -1.35 -7.14 13.91
C LEU A 182 -2.74 -6.61 13.52
N PRO A 183 -3.25 -5.53 14.17
CA PRO A 183 -4.62 -5.04 14.01
C PRO A 183 -4.78 -4.21 12.72
N GLU A 184 -4.77 -4.87 11.57
CA GLU A 184 -4.87 -4.25 10.26
C GLU A 184 -6.20 -3.55 10.01
N ALA A 185 -7.30 -4.05 10.56
CA ALA A 185 -8.63 -3.44 10.43
C ALA A 185 -8.75 -2.08 11.14
N GLU A 186 -7.86 -1.80 12.09
CA GLU A 186 -7.86 -0.57 12.88
C GLU A 186 -7.06 0.56 12.21
N VAL A 187 -6.33 0.28 11.12
CA VAL A 187 -5.59 1.30 10.36
C VAL A 187 -6.35 1.65 9.09
N LEU A 188 -6.87 2.89 9.05
CA LEU A 188 -7.68 3.40 7.95
C LEU A 188 -6.82 4.09 6.90
N ALA A 189 -7.17 3.90 5.63
CA ALA A 189 -6.53 4.54 4.49
C ALA A 189 -7.30 5.82 4.09
N ASP A 190 -6.59 6.94 3.99
CA ASP A 190 -7.09 8.21 3.47
C ASP A 190 -6.46 8.46 2.08
N LYS A 191 -7.28 8.38 1.03
CA LYS A 191 -6.84 8.43 -0.38
C LYS A 191 -7.11 9.81 -0.98
N ARG A 192 -6.18 10.76 -0.86
CA ARG A 192 -6.32 12.13 -1.39
C ARG A 192 -5.43 12.38 -2.61
N PHE A 193 -5.99 12.96 -3.66
CA PHE A 193 -5.25 13.47 -4.82
C PHE A 193 -4.11 12.56 -5.34
N GLY A 194 -4.37 11.25 -5.46
CA GLY A 194 -3.37 10.27 -5.93
C GLY A 194 -2.38 9.77 -4.88
N LYS A 195 -2.44 10.25 -3.63
CA LYS A 195 -1.66 9.77 -2.48
C LYS A 195 -2.57 9.00 -1.52
N THR A 196 -2.03 7.94 -0.92
CA THR A 196 -2.68 7.23 0.20
C THR A 196 -1.87 7.50 1.46
N THR A 197 -2.53 8.03 2.50
CA THR A 197 -1.98 8.19 3.85
C THR A 197 -2.73 7.27 4.79
N TYR A 198 -2.09 6.77 5.84
CA TYR A 198 -2.74 5.87 6.79
C TYR A 198 -2.88 6.53 8.16
N SER A 199 -3.99 6.24 8.84
CA SER A 199 -4.33 6.85 10.12
C SER A 199 -4.81 5.80 11.10
N ILE A 200 -4.45 5.99 12.37
CA ILE A 200 -4.91 5.19 13.49
C ILE A 200 -5.94 6.07 14.22
N PRO A 201 -7.25 5.77 14.14
CA PRO A 201 -8.26 6.55 14.84
C PRO A 201 -8.14 6.32 16.35
N GLU A 202 -8.30 7.39 17.13
CA GLU A 202 -8.31 7.37 18.58
C GLU A 202 -9.61 6.77 19.14
N ASN A 203 -10.72 6.94 18.41
CA ASN A 203 -12.04 6.48 18.82
C ASN A 203 -12.96 6.19 17.62
N ALA A 204 -14.16 5.68 17.90
CA ALA A 204 -15.14 5.32 16.87
C ALA A 204 -15.69 6.54 16.09
N GLU A 205 -15.75 7.71 16.73
CA GLU A 205 -16.19 8.95 16.09
C GLU A 205 -15.17 9.41 15.05
N GLU A 206 -13.89 9.48 15.40
CA GLU A 206 -12.81 9.79 14.47
C GLU A 206 -12.71 8.74 13.34
N ALA A 207 -12.90 7.46 13.66
CA ALA A 207 -12.96 6.41 12.64
C ALA A 207 -14.11 6.66 11.64
N ALA A 208 -15.28 7.08 12.14
CA ALA A 208 -16.42 7.45 11.30
C ALA A 208 -16.13 8.72 10.49
N GLU A 209 -15.49 9.73 11.07
CA GLU A 209 -15.07 10.94 10.35
C GLU A 209 -14.08 10.63 9.22
N ILE A 210 -13.06 9.80 9.47
CA ILE A 210 -12.11 9.37 8.44
C ILE A 210 -12.83 8.66 7.29
N ARG A 211 -13.77 7.75 7.60
CA ARG A 211 -14.58 7.05 6.58
C ARG A 211 -15.48 8.02 5.80
N ASN A 212 -16.15 8.94 6.48
CA ASN A 212 -16.98 9.96 5.82
C ASN A 212 -16.15 10.84 4.90
N ARG A 213 -14.93 11.22 5.32
CA ARG A 213 -14.00 11.96 4.45
C ARG A 213 -13.63 11.16 3.21
N PHE A 214 -13.43 9.86 3.31
CA PHE A 214 -13.15 8.98 2.17
C PHE A 214 -14.31 8.97 1.17
N ASP A 215 -15.54 8.74 1.65
CA ASP A 215 -16.74 8.73 0.82
C ASP A 215 -16.92 10.08 0.10
N ASN A 216 -16.70 11.19 0.81
CA ASN A 216 -16.77 12.54 0.26
C ASN A 216 -15.70 12.79 -0.82
N VAL A 217 -14.45 12.34 -0.62
CA VAL A 217 -13.38 12.49 -1.64
C VAL A 217 -13.67 11.66 -2.88
N GLU A 218 -14.22 10.45 -2.73
CA GLU A 218 -14.61 9.63 -3.88
C GLU A 218 -15.73 10.31 -4.68
N LEU A 219 -16.74 10.84 -4.00
CA LEU A 219 -17.81 11.61 -4.62
C LEU A 219 -17.28 12.86 -5.33
N GLN A 220 -16.43 13.66 -4.67
CA GLN A 220 -15.77 14.82 -5.29
C GLN A 220 -15.03 14.43 -6.57
N ARG A 221 -14.32 13.29 -6.59
CA ARG A 221 -13.66 12.80 -7.80
C ARG A 221 -14.64 12.44 -8.90
N ARG A 222 -15.76 11.77 -8.57
CA ARG A 222 -16.82 11.43 -9.54
C ARG A 222 -17.42 12.69 -10.16
N TYR A 223 -17.83 13.66 -9.33
CA TYR A 223 -18.33 14.95 -9.80
C TYR A 223 -17.30 15.68 -10.67
N ARG A 224 -16.04 15.75 -10.25
CA ARG A 224 -15.00 16.46 -11.00
C ARG A 224 -14.75 15.82 -12.36
N ARG A 225 -14.75 14.49 -12.46
CA ARG A 225 -14.61 13.80 -13.75
C ARG A 225 -15.74 14.14 -14.74
N LEU A 226 -16.94 14.39 -14.22
CA LEU A 226 -18.12 14.70 -15.02
C LEU A 226 -18.18 16.19 -15.40
N LEU A 227 -17.92 17.09 -14.45
CA LEU A 227 -18.11 18.53 -14.61
C LEU A 227 -16.89 19.24 -15.22
N GLN A 228 -15.67 18.74 -14.97
CA GLN A 228 -14.45 19.37 -15.45
C GLN A 228 -14.34 19.45 -16.98
N PRO A 229 -14.76 18.42 -17.76
CA PRO A 229 -14.82 18.53 -19.21
C PRO A 229 -15.83 19.58 -19.68
N ILE A 230 -17.04 19.60 -19.10
CA ILE A 230 -18.10 20.54 -19.46
C ILE A 230 -17.64 21.99 -19.22
N ALA A 231 -17.03 22.26 -18.06
CA ALA A 231 -16.44 23.57 -17.77
C ALA A 231 -15.37 23.97 -18.78
N ARG A 232 -14.52 23.02 -19.19
CA ARG A 232 -13.45 23.26 -20.16
C ARG A 232 -13.94 23.46 -21.59
N ASP A 233 -15.09 22.91 -21.95
CA ASP A 233 -15.74 23.18 -23.23
C ASP A 233 -16.23 24.64 -23.31
N VAL A 234 -16.68 25.20 -22.19
CA VAL A 234 -17.06 26.62 -22.09
C VAL A 234 -15.81 27.50 -22.09
N ASN A 235 -14.82 27.20 -21.24
CA ASN A 235 -13.53 27.87 -21.23
C ASN A 235 -12.43 26.92 -20.74
N LYS A 236 -11.38 26.74 -21.55
CA LYS A 236 -10.27 25.82 -21.24
C LYS A 236 -9.57 26.11 -19.91
N ASP A 237 -9.63 27.35 -19.43
CA ASP A 237 -9.01 27.81 -18.20
C ASP A 237 -9.92 27.70 -16.95
N PHE A 238 -11.12 27.14 -17.10
CA PHE A 238 -11.97 26.82 -15.96
C PHE A 238 -11.50 25.56 -15.21
N SER A 239 -11.60 25.61 -13.89
CA SER A 239 -11.43 24.47 -13.00
C SER A 239 -12.64 24.32 -12.08
N VAL A 240 -13.02 23.07 -11.80
CA VAL A 240 -14.19 22.77 -10.97
C VAL A 240 -13.72 22.34 -9.58
N GLU A 241 -14.24 23.02 -8.56
CA GLU A 241 -14.13 22.63 -7.16
C GLU A 241 -15.48 22.13 -6.66
N ILE A 242 -15.48 21.07 -5.84
CA ILE A 242 -16.69 20.45 -5.33
C ILE A 242 -16.55 20.28 -3.82
N GLU A 243 -17.53 20.76 -3.05
CA GLU A 243 -17.70 20.48 -1.62
C GLU A 243 -18.90 19.57 -1.45
N VAL A 244 -18.70 18.47 -0.74
CA VAL A 244 -19.75 17.54 -0.34
C VAL A 244 -19.92 17.67 1.16
N LYS A 245 -21.08 18.17 1.61
CA LYS A 245 -21.46 18.18 3.03
C LYS A 245 -22.38 16.99 3.30
N ASP A 246 -22.06 16.24 4.35
CA ASP A 246 -22.86 15.16 4.95
C ASP A 246 -22.90 13.75 4.32
N ARG A 247 -23.22 12.79 5.22
CA ARG A 247 -23.13 11.32 5.11
C ARG A 247 -23.99 10.66 4.02
N MET A 248 -24.88 11.41 3.38
CA MET A 248 -25.70 10.97 2.24
C MET A 248 -25.91 12.18 1.33
N PRO A 249 -25.16 12.31 0.22
CA PRO A 249 -25.16 13.55 -0.52
C PRO A 249 -26.34 13.53 -1.48
N SER A 250 -27.46 14.08 -1.04
CA SER A 250 -28.50 14.51 -1.97
C SER A 250 -28.08 15.74 -2.76
N LEU A 251 -27.06 16.48 -2.30
CA LEU A 251 -26.62 17.76 -2.85
C LEU A 251 -25.09 17.95 -2.68
N ALA A 252 -24.39 18.31 -3.75
CA ALA A 252 -23.00 18.77 -3.71
C ALA A 252 -22.92 20.24 -4.13
N ARG A 253 -22.08 21.03 -3.46
CA ARG A 253 -21.82 22.43 -3.83
C ARG A 253 -20.68 22.47 -4.84
N VAL A 254 -20.94 23.07 -5.99
CA VAL A 254 -19.97 23.19 -7.09
C VAL A 254 -19.55 24.65 -7.24
N TRP A 255 -18.25 24.87 -7.44
CA TRP A 255 -17.71 26.16 -7.86
C TRP A 255 -16.90 25.99 -9.14
N TYR A 256 -16.99 27.01 -9.98
CA TYR A 256 -16.15 27.16 -11.16
C TYR A 256 -15.14 28.27 -10.90
N HIS A 257 -13.87 27.96 -11.08
CA HIS A 257 -12.77 28.91 -10.90
C HIS A 257 -12.18 29.22 -12.26
N TYR A 258 -12.10 30.50 -12.60
CA TYR A 258 -11.38 30.99 -13.77
C TYR A 258 -9.95 31.35 -13.42
N ARG A 259 -8.98 30.79 -14.15
CA ARG A 259 -7.59 31.27 -14.07
C ARG A 259 -7.29 32.12 -15.29
N HIS A 260 -7.37 33.43 -15.14
CA HIS A 260 -6.76 34.33 -16.13
C HIS A 260 -5.24 34.27 -15.98
N PHE A 261 -4.55 33.78 -17.01
CA PHE A 261 -3.08 33.66 -17.00
C PHE A 261 -2.32 34.95 -17.33
N ASP A 262 -3.02 36.06 -17.62
CA ASP A 262 -2.42 37.27 -18.20
C ASP A 262 -2.72 38.58 -17.43
N SER A 263 -3.14 38.52 -16.17
CA SER A 263 -3.36 39.72 -15.35
C SER A 263 -2.59 39.65 -14.05
N GLU A 264 -1.92 40.74 -13.66
CA GLU A 264 -1.38 40.99 -12.30
C GLU A 264 -2.46 40.98 -11.18
N LEU A 265 -3.69 40.61 -11.53
CA LEU A 265 -4.83 40.49 -10.63
C LEU A 265 -5.01 39.03 -10.17
N PRO A 266 -5.37 38.80 -8.90
CA PRO A 266 -5.70 37.46 -8.42
C PRO A 266 -6.89 36.88 -9.20
N PRO A 267 -6.99 35.54 -9.33
CA PRO A 267 -8.05 34.87 -10.08
C PRO A 267 -9.43 35.37 -9.61
N GLN A 268 -10.21 35.94 -10.53
CA GLN A 268 -11.58 36.32 -10.24
C GLN A 268 -12.46 35.07 -10.19
N VAL A 269 -13.13 34.88 -9.05
CA VAL A 269 -14.06 33.78 -8.83
C VAL A 269 -15.43 34.19 -9.39
N THR A 270 -15.80 33.69 -10.56
CA THR A 270 -17.20 33.72 -11.02
C THR A 270 -17.92 32.52 -10.41
N SER A 271 -18.51 32.72 -9.24
CA SER A 271 -19.19 31.66 -8.49
C SER A 271 -20.63 31.46 -8.97
N THR A 272 -20.87 30.53 -9.89
CA THR A 272 -22.21 29.95 -10.06
C THR A 272 -22.37 28.84 -9.03
N LEU A 273 -23.32 29.00 -8.12
CA LEU A 273 -23.52 28.12 -6.96
C LEU A 273 -24.71 27.22 -7.23
N GLU A 274 -24.44 25.97 -7.64
CA GLU A 274 -25.48 24.97 -7.83
C GLU A 274 -25.33 23.82 -6.85
N TRP A 275 -26.46 23.42 -6.29
CA TRP A 275 -26.59 22.15 -5.59
C TRP A 275 -27.00 21.08 -6.61
N ILE A 276 -26.05 20.24 -7.01
CA ILE A 276 -26.30 19.18 -7.98
C ILE A 276 -26.55 17.86 -7.22
N SER A 277 -27.64 17.18 -7.56
CA SER A 277 -27.94 15.84 -7.03
C SER A 277 -27.23 14.76 -7.87
N PRO A 278 -26.67 13.69 -7.26
CA PRO A 278 -25.95 12.65 -7.99
C PRO A 278 -26.80 11.93 -9.04
N SER A 279 -28.12 11.83 -8.82
CA SER A 279 -29.08 11.19 -9.73
C SER A 279 -29.25 11.93 -11.05
N CYS A 280 -28.94 13.24 -11.10
CA CYS A 280 -29.05 14.08 -12.31
C CYS A 280 -27.85 13.95 -13.27
N LEU A 281 -26.82 13.20 -12.90
CA LEU A 281 -25.57 13.06 -13.68
C LEU A 281 -25.35 11.64 -14.23
N LEU A 282 -26.25 10.71 -13.92
CA LEU A 282 -26.10 9.29 -14.25
C LEU A 282 -27.01 8.84 -15.42
N HIS A 283 -27.90 9.71 -15.93
CA HIS A 283 -28.79 9.38 -17.04
C HIS A 283 -28.47 10.18 -18.32
N PRO A 284 -28.33 9.51 -19.49
CA PRO A 284 -28.11 10.17 -20.79
C PRO A 284 -29.23 11.12 -21.24
N GLN A 285 -30.40 11.05 -20.59
CA GLN A 285 -31.55 11.91 -20.88
C GLN A 285 -31.48 13.30 -20.23
N ASP A 286 -30.48 13.56 -19.37
CA ASP A 286 -30.27 14.86 -18.72
C ASP A 286 -29.43 15.84 -19.59
N HIS A 287 -29.31 15.63 -20.91
CA HIS A 287 -28.65 16.55 -21.84
C HIS A 287 -29.16 17.99 -21.74
N HIS A 288 -30.47 18.17 -21.54
CA HIS A 288 -31.07 19.50 -21.32
C HIS A 288 -30.50 20.20 -20.09
N ARG A 289 -30.13 19.47 -19.03
CA ARG A 289 -29.55 20.06 -17.80
C ARG A 289 -28.08 20.39 -17.95
N ILE A 290 -27.33 19.62 -18.74
CA ILE A 290 -25.96 19.99 -19.16
C ILE A 290 -25.99 21.26 -20.02
N GLU A 291 -26.96 21.40 -20.93
CA GLU A 291 -27.17 22.64 -21.68
C GLU A 291 -27.66 23.79 -20.80
N SER A 292 -28.46 23.52 -19.75
CA SER A 292 -28.86 24.53 -18.77
C SER A 292 -27.67 25.00 -17.92
N LEU A 293 -26.76 24.10 -17.57
CA LEU A 293 -25.48 24.41 -16.90
C LEU A 293 -24.54 25.21 -17.82
N ARG A 294 -24.46 24.85 -19.11
CA ARG A 294 -23.74 25.67 -20.11
C ARG A 294 -24.35 27.05 -20.23
N ALA A 295 -25.68 27.15 -20.36
CA ALA A 295 -26.39 28.41 -20.45
C ALA A 295 -26.22 29.27 -19.18
N LEU A 296 -26.22 28.68 -17.99
CA LEU A 296 -25.98 29.41 -16.73
C LEU A 296 -24.53 29.89 -16.60
N LEU A 297 -23.55 29.08 -17.01
CA LEU A 297 -22.15 29.50 -17.09
C LEU A 297 -21.94 30.61 -18.15
N GLU A 298 -22.67 30.58 -19.26
CA GLU A 298 -22.66 31.63 -20.28
C GLU A 298 -23.36 32.92 -19.80
N ILE A 299 -24.40 32.82 -18.96
CA ILE A 299 -25.14 33.97 -18.40
C ILE A 299 -24.34 34.68 -17.30
N ASP A 300 -23.68 33.96 -16.38
CA ASP A 300 -22.84 34.56 -15.32
C ASP A 300 -21.55 35.23 -15.85
N LEU A 301 -21.18 34.97 -17.11
CA LEU A 301 -20.06 35.60 -17.82
C LEU A 301 -20.44 36.92 -18.52
N CYS A 302 -21.72 37.29 -18.56
CA CYS A 302 -22.18 38.50 -19.23
C CYS A 302 -21.74 39.85 -18.62
N PRO A 303 -21.19 39.96 -17.38
CA PRO A 303 -20.56 41.20 -16.93
C PRO A 303 -19.03 41.26 -17.12
N LEU A 304 -18.38 40.25 -17.73
CA LEU A 304 -16.92 40.18 -17.87
C LEU A 304 -16.40 40.30 -19.31
N PHE A 305 -17.26 40.60 -20.28
CA PHE A 305 -16.90 40.99 -21.65
C PHE A 305 -17.41 42.39 -21.98
#